data_AF-A0A0K9YNB3-F1
#
_entry.id   AF-A0A0K9YNB3-F1
#
_cell.length_a   1.000
_cell.length_b   1.000
_cell.length_c   1.000
_cell.angle_alpha   90.00
_cell.angle_beta   90.00
_cell.angle_gamma   90.00
#
_symmetry.space_group_name_H-M   'P 1'
#
loop_
_entity.id
_entity.type
_entity.pdbx_description
1 polymer ?
#
loop_
_entity_poly.entity_id
_entity_poly.type
_entity_poly.pdbx_seq_one_letter_code
_entity_poly.pdbx_strand_id
1 'polypeptide(L)'
;MKLKCNYCDPKNVKSIDSETDDFIRDNDTKKYYHTDCYMLHLKTRKRLTDEEIETRVSERVAYREQEIREMIDKNNFFQWLMNYYDAALPSYFYMKVQSIRTGKHELVKDPVNYETLLDIYQHMESYLNKIAAKKQMSVSSRMNYDLAVVIGNMGDYRRYKAKQLTANVEAMEIETRLEDGKIVQEIHRQRREKNKRANEFDITDVMDELLL
;
A
#
# COMPACT_ATOMS: atom_id res chain seq x y z
N MET A 1 -19.77 -14.55 -2.95
CA MET A 1 -20.04 -15.70 -3.88
C MET A 1 -19.78 -17.01 -3.14
N LYS A 2 -20.66 -18.01 -3.24
CA LYS A 2 -20.43 -19.30 -2.56
C LYS A 2 -19.52 -20.24 -3.35
N LEU A 3 -18.50 -20.79 -2.69
CA LEU A 3 -17.48 -21.70 -3.22
C LEU A 3 -17.53 -23.06 -2.50
N LYS A 4 -17.10 -24.12 -3.19
CA LYS A 4 -17.05 -25.48 -2.63
C LYS A 4 -15.69 -25.75 -1.98
N CYS A 5 -15.66 -26.14 -0.71
CA CYS A 5 -14.48 -26.67 -0.07
C CYS A 5 -14.19 -28.10 -0.55
N ASN A 6 -13.00 -28.35 -1.09
CA ASN A 6 -12.62 -29.66 -1.61
C ASN A 6 -12.24 -30.69 -0.52
N TYR A 7 -12.30 -30.32 0.76
CA TYR A 7 -12.02 -31.22 1.88
C TYR A 7 -13.30 -31.64 2.60
N CYS A 8 -14.09 -30.68 3.10
CA CYS A 8 -15.27 -30.97 3.92
C CYS A 8 -16.59 -31.01 3.13
N ASP A 9 -16.68 -30.33 1.99
CA ASP A 9 -17.99 -30.21 1.32
C ASP A 9 -18.34 -31.47 0.54
N PRO A 10 -19.50 -32.08 0.84
CA PRO A 10 -20.03 -33.17 0.03
C PRO A 10 -20.49 -32.66 -1.34
N LYS A 11 -21.02 -33.56 -2.17
CA LYS A 11 -21.53 -33.21 -3.49
C LYS A 11 -22.67 -32.18 -3.35
N ASN A 12 -22.60 -31.10 -4.13
CA ASN A 12 -23.56 -29.99 -4.16
C ASN A 12 -23.62 -29.04 -2.95
N VAL A 13 -22.72 -29.17 -1.99
CA VAL A 13 -22.55 -28.16 -0.91
C VAL A 13 -21.48 -27.15 -1.31
N LYS A 14 -21.70 -25.88 -0.95
CA LYS A 14 -20.76 -24.76 -1.12
C LYS A 14 -20.74 -23.95 0.16
N SER A 15 -19.88 -24.33 1.09
CA SER A 15 -19.83 -23.74 2.43
C SER A 15 -19.08 -22.41 2.49
N ILE A 16 -18.07 -22.22 1.64
CA ILE A 16 -17.19 -21.04 1.66
C ILE A 16 -17.95 -19.86 1.08
N ASP A 17 -18.09 -18.78 1.84
CA ASP A 17 -18.44 -17.48 1.31
C ASP A 17 -17.19 -16.68 0.96
N SER A 18 -16.99 -16.40 -0.33
CA SER A 18 -15.82 -15.64 -0.79
C SER A 18 -15.78 -14.19 -0.30
N GLU A 19 -16.86 -13.67 0.28
CA GLU A 19 -16.95 -12.29 0.77
C GLU A 19 -16.64 -12.15 2.25
N THR A 20 -16.88 -13.21 3.05
CA THR A 20 -16.77 -13.15 4.51
C THR A 20 -15.80 -14.17 5.09
N ASP A 21 -15.58 -15.29 4.41
CA ASP A 21 -14.87 -16.42 5.00
C ASP A 21 -13.39 -16.39 4.65
N ASP A 22 -12.57 -16.94 5.55
CA ASP A 22 -11.16 -17.20 5.30
C ASP A 22 -11.00 -18.51 4.51
N PHE A 23 -10.45 -18.41 3.30
CA PHE A 23 -10.29 -19.57 2.42
C PHE A 23 -9.00 -19.52 1.62
N ILE A 24 -8.53 -20.70 1.21
CA ILE A 24 -7.35 -20.88 0.37
C ILE A 24 -7.75 -21.51 -0.96
N ARG A 25 -7.18 -20.98 -2.04
CA ARG A 25 -7.16 -21.62 -3.35
C ARG A 25 -5.81 -22.29 -3.56
N ASP A 26 -5.82 -23.60 -3.72
CA ASP A 26 -4.61 -24.39 -3.97
C ASP A 26 -4.07 -24.12 -5.38
N ASN A 27 -2.76 -23.83 -5.53
CA ASN A 27 -2.21 -23.43 -6.83
C ASN A 27 -2.14 -24.56 -7.84
N ASP A 28 -1.86 -25.78 -7.40
CA ASP A 28 -1.65 -26.93 -8.28
C ASP A 28 -2.98 -27.43 -8.81
N THR A 29 -3.97 -27.55 -7.92
CA THR A 29 -5.27 -28.13 -8.25
C THR A 29 -6.32 -27.07 -8.61
N LYS A 30 -6.05 -25.78 -8.34
CA LYS A 30 -7.00 -24.65 -8.47
C LYS A 30 -8.28 -24.80 -7.65
N LYS A 31 -8.29 -25.70 -6.65
CA LYS A 31 -9.44 -25.99 -5.79
C LYS A 31 -9.46 -25.11 -4.55
N TYR A 32 -10.66 -24.88 -4.01
CA TYR A 32 -10.87 -24.04 -2.83
C TYR A 32 -11.00 -24.89 -1.56
N TYR A 33 -10.55 -24.35 -0.44
CA TYR A 33 -10.60 -24.96 0.88
C TYR A 33 -10.87 -23.87 1.92
N HIS A 34 -11.61 -24.16 2.99
CA HIS A 34 -11.45 -23.36 4.22
C HIS A 34 -9.99 -23.45 4.66
N THR A 35 -9.46 -22.41 5.30
CA THR A 35 -8.06 -22.40 5.76
C THR A 35 -7.75 -23.61 6.66
N ASP A 36 -8.60 -23.89 7.64
CA ASP A 36 -8.44 -25.05 8.54
C ASP A 36 -8.51 -26.39 7.79
N CYS A 37 -9.41 -26.48 6.81
CA CYS A 37 -9.54 -27.66 5.95
C CYS A 37 -8.30 -27.86 5.08
N TYR A 38 -7.65 -26.78 4.64
CA TYR A 38 -6.41 -26.84 3.89
C TYR A 38 -5.26 -27.32 4.78
N MET A 39 -5.13 -26.78 5.99
CA MET A 39 -4.16 -27.24 6.98
C MET A 39 -4.31 -28.73 7.26
N LEU A 40 -5.55 -29.19 7.49
CA LEU A 40 -5.83 -30.60 7.75
C LEU A 40 -5.55 -31.46 6.51
N HIS A 41 -5.83 -30.98 5.31
CA HIS A 41 -5.48 -31.65 4.06
C HIS A 41 -3.95 -31.84 3.93
N LEU A 42 -3.19 -30.78 4.20
CA LEU A 42 -1.72 -30.83 4.16
C LEU A 42 -1.17 -31.78 5.23
N LYS A 43 -1.68 -31.73 6.46
CA LYS A 43 -1.27 -32.62 7.56
C LYS A 43 -1.60 -34.09 7.31
N THR A 44 -2.83 -34.39 6.92
CA THR A 44 -3.32 -35.78 6.84
C THR A 44 -3.03 -36.45 5.52
N ARG A 45 -3.18 -35.74 4.39
CA ARG A 45 -3.05 -36.33 3.05
C ARG A 45 -1.67 -36.10 2.44
N LYS A 46 -1.04 -34.95 2.72
CA LYS A 46 0.32 -34.64 2.25
C LYS A 46 1.40 -34.97 3.28
N ARG A 47 1.03 -35.20 4.55
CA ARG A 47 1.93 -35.59 5.66
C ARG A 47 3.11 -34.64 5.85
N LEU A 48 2.84 -33.34 5.70
CA LEU A 48 3.83 -32.29 5.95
C LEU A 48 4.03 -32.05 7.44
N THR A 49 5.16 -31.46 7.80
CA THR A 49 5.41 -30.96 9.16
C THR A 49 4.58 -29.71 9.44
N ASP A 50 4.39 -29.38 10.72
CA ASP A 50 3.62 -28.19 11.10
C ASP A 50 4.27 -26.89 10.57
N GLU A 51 5.61 -26.82 10.51
CA GLU A 51 6.37 -25.67 9.94
C GLU A 51 6.17 -25.52 8.42
N GLU A 52 6.17 -26.64 7.67
CA GLU A 52 5.89 -26.63 6.23
C GLU A 52 4.45 -26.21 5.93
N ILE A 53 3.50 -26.61 6.80
CA ILE A 53 2.09 -26.23 6.69
C ILE A 53 1.94 -24.73 6.91
N GLU A 54 2.52 -24.20 7.97
CA GLU A 54 2.46 -22.78 8.31
C GLU A 54 3.03 -21.93 7.18
N THR A 55 4.20 -22.30 6.65
CA THR A 55 4.82 -21.61 5.52
C THR A 55 3.88 -21.59 4.31
N ARG A 56 3.34 -22.76 3.92
CA ARG A 56 2.43 -22.84 2.76
C ARG A 56 1.14 -22.06 2.95
N VAL A 57 0.55 -22.10 4.14
CA VAL A 57 -0.68 -21.36 4.45
C VAL A 57 -0.41 -19.87 4.38
N SER A 58 0.67 -19.40 5.00
CA SER A 58 1.09 -18.00 4.98
C SER A 58 1.31 -17.48 3.56
N GLU A 59 2.05 -18.22 2.72
CA GLU A 59 2.23 -17.89 1.31
C GLU A 59 0.90 -17.78 0.54
N ARG A 60 -0.06 -18.67 0.83
CA ARG A 60 -1.36 -18.68 0.16
C ARG A 60 -2.23 -17.52 0.59
N VAL A 61 -2.22 -17.18 1.88
CA VAL A 61 -2.92 -16.01 2.41
C VAL A 61 -2.35 -14.74 1.79
N ALA A 62 -1.03 -14.58 1.79
CA ALA A 62 -0.36 -13.43 1.17
C ALA A 62 -0.69 -13.30 -0.32
N TYR A 63 -0.70 -14.41 -1.05
CA TYR A 63 -1.10 -14.41 -2.47
C TYR A 63 -2.56 -13.97 -2.67
N ARG A 64 -3.48 -14.50 -1.86
CA ARG A 64 -4.90 -14.11 -1.92
C ARG A 64 -5.06 -12.62 -1.62
N GLU A 65 -4.41 -12.12 -0.59
CA GLU A 65 -4.44 -10.70 -0.25
C GLU A 65 -3.90 -9.83 -1.39
N GLN A 66 -2.85 -10.29 -2.07
CA GLN A 66 -2.33 -9.62 -3.26
C GLN A 66 -3.34 -9.62 -4.42
N GLU A 67 -4.02 -10.76 -4.69
CA GLU A 67 -5.06 -10.83 -5.72
C GLU A 67 -6.26 -9.91 -5.40
N ILE A 68 -6.70 -9.89 -4.13
CA ILE A 68 -7.78 -9.02 -3.67
C ILE A 68 -7.38 -7.55 -3.83
N ARG A 69 -6.16 -7.19 -3.42
CA ARG A 69 -5.64 -5.83 -3.58
C ARG A 69 -5.59 -5.43 -5.05
N GLU A 70 -5.04 -6.28 -5.91
CA GLU A 70 -5.00 -5.99 -7.35
C GLU A 70 -6.40 -5.80 -7.93
N MET A 71 -7.38 -6.60 -7.51
CA MET A 71 -8.77 -6.45 -7.93
C MET A 71 -9.36 -5.09 -7.48
N ILE A 72 -9.12 -4.69 -6.23
CA ILE A 72 -9.57 -3.40 -5.70
C ILE A 72 -8.91 -2.25 -6.47
N ASP A 73 -7.60 -2.29 -6.64
CA ASP A 73 -6.84 -1.25 -7.35
C ASP A 73 -7.30 -1.14 -8.81
N LYS A 74 -7.55 -2.27 -9.46
CA LYS A 74 -8.11 -2.33 -10.82
C LYS A 74 -9.48 -1.66 -10.89
N ASN A 75 -10.37 -1.98 -9.96
CA ASN A 75 -11.71 -1.40 -9.91
C ASN A 75 -11.64 0.11 -9.68
N ASN A 76 -10.85 0.55 -8.70
CA ASN A 76 -10.63 1.96 -8.40
C ASN A 76 -10.09 2.72 -9.61
N PHE A 77 -9.08 2.17 -10.29
CA PHE A 77 -8.50 2.76 -11.48
C PHE A 77 -9.54 2.95 -12.61
N PHE A 78 -10.28 1.90 -12.96
CA PHE A 78 -11.24 2.00 -14.06
C PHE A 78 -12.47 2.83 -13.69
N GLN A 79 -12.91 2.80 -12.43
CA GLN A 79 -13.98 3.67 -11.95
C GLN A 79 -13.58 5.14 -12.03
N TRP A 80 -12.35 5.46 -11.60
CA TRP A 80 -11.82 6.82 -11.71
C TRP A 80 -11.77 7.28 -13.17
N LEU A 81 -11.29 6.44 -14.09
CA LEU A 81 -11.24 6.80 -15.51
C LEU A 81 -12.63 7.02 -16.12
N MET A 82 -13.62 6.19 -15.78
CA MET A 82 -14.99 6.37 -16.25
C MET A 82 -15.57 7.72 -15.81
N ASN A 83 -15.31 8.12 -14.56
CA ASN A 83 -15.70 9.42 -14.03
C ASN A 83 -14.92 10.57 -14.69
N TYR A 84 -13.61 10.41 -14.85
CA TYR A 84 -12.73 11.43 -15.42
C TYR A 84 -13.07 11.76 -16.88
N TYR A 85 -13.45 10.75 -17.67
CA TYR A 85 -13.86 10.95 -19.07
C TYR A 85 -15.37 11.15 -19.25
N ASP A 86 -16.16 11.00 -18.19
CA ASP A 86 -17.63 10.97 -18.22
C ASP A 86 -18.16 10.00 -19.30
N ALA A 87 -17.57 8.80 -19.37
CA ALA A 87 -17.85 7.85 -20.42
C ALA A 87 -17.52 6.40 -20.04
N ALA A 88 -18.26 5.46 -20.62
CA ALA A 88 -17.92 4.05 -20.56
C ALA A 88 -16.61 3.77 -21.31
N LEU A 89 -15.78 2.89 -20.76
CA LEU A 89 -14.54 2.49 -21.38
C LEU A 89 -14.82 1.36 -22.40
N PRO A 90 -14.35 1.49 -23.65
CA PRO A 90 -14.50 0.42 -24.63
C PRO A 90 -13.56 -0.75 -24.34
N SER A 91 -13.96 -1.98 -24.73
CA SER A 91 -13.20 -3.22 -24.46
C SER A 91 -11.72 -3.16 -24.89
N TYR A 92 -11.43 -2.51 -26.02
CA TYR A 92 -10.06 -2.36 -26.51
C TYR A 92 -9.18 -1.55 -25.54
N PHE A 93 -9.76 -0.62 -24.78
CA PHE A 93 -9.04 0.22 -23.83
C PHE A 93 -8.62 -0.61 -22.61
N TYR A 94 -9.51 -1.46 -22.09
CA TYR A 94 -9.17 -2.42 -21.04
C TYR A 94 -8.04 -3.36 -21.46
N MET A 95 -8.07 -3.86 -22.69
CA MET A 95 -7.01 -4.72 -23.22
C MET A 95 -5.66 -3.99 -23.30
N LYS A 96 -5.66 -2.72 -23.71
CA LYS A 96 -4.45 -1.90 -23.78
C LYS A 96 -3.87 -1.61 -22.39
N VAL A 97 -4.72 -1.29 -21.41
CA VAL A 97 -4.28 -1.15 -20.01
C VAL A 97 -3.72 -2.47 -19.49
N GLN A 98 -4.36 -3.61 -19.78
CA GLN A 98 -3.88 -4.92 -19.36
C GLN A 98 -2.49 -5.26 -19.97
N SER A 99 -2.24 -4.90 -21.23
CA SER A 99 -0.92 -5.13 -21.85
C SER A 99 0.16 -4.26 -21.21
N ILE A 100 -0.16 -3.02 -20.82
CA ILE A 100 0.72 -2.15 -20.05
C ILE A 100 1.00 -2.74 -18.66
N ARG A 101 -0.06 -3.16 -17.95
CA ARG A 101 0.04 -3.76 -16.61
C ARG A 101 0.91 -5.01 -16.57
N THR A 102 0.95 -5.75 -17.68
CA THR A 102 1.73 -6.98 -17.81
C THR A 102 3.10 -6.76 -18.47
N GLY A 103 3.49 -5.53 -18.82
CA GLY A 103 4.74 -5.24 -19.52
C GLY A 103 4.81 -5.80 -20.94
N LYS A 104 3.65 -6.12 -21.54
CA LYS A 104 3.52 -6.65 -22.92
C LYS A 104 3.29 -5.56 -23.95
N HIS A 105 3.08 -4.32 -23.51
CA HIS A 105 2.89 -3.19 -24.40
C HIS A 105 4.24 -2.72 -24.97
N GLU A 106 4.32 -2.44 -26.26
CA GLU A 106 5.59 -2.14 -26.96
C GLU A 106 6.39 -0.99 -26.34
N LEU A 107 5.69 0.00 -25.78
CA LEU A 107 6.28 1.18 -25.14
C LEU A 107 6.60 1.00 -23.65
N VAL A 108 6.31 -0.17 -23.06
CA VAL A 108 6.45 -0.43 -21.62
C VAL A 108 7.26 -1.70 -21.42
N LYS A 109 8.49 -1.55 -20.93
CA LYS A 109 9.40 -2.68 -20.67
C LYS A 109 9.14 -3.35 -19.31
N ASP A 110 8.66 -2.60 -18.34
CA ASP A 110 8.43 -3.07 -16.99
C ASP A 110 6.93 -3.06 -16.65
N PRO A 111 6.38 -4.14 -16.07
CA PRO A 111 5.02 -4.15 -15.54
C PRO A 111 4.75 -2.97 -14.59
N VAL A 112 3.53 -2.45 -14.62
CA VAL A 112 3.06 -1.36 -13.74
C VAL A 112 1.74 -1.76 -13.13
N ASN A 113 1.58 -1.61 -11.81
CA ASN A 113 0.31 -1.92 -11.14
C ASN A 113 -0.75 -0.81 -11.38
N TYR A 114 -2.01 -1.13 -11.13
CA TYR A 114 -3.13 -0.22 -11.36
C TYR A 114 -3.07 1.03 -10.47
N GLU A 115 -2.65 0.87 -9.22
CA GLU A 115 -2.44 1.97 -8.27
C GLU A 115 -1.44 3.02 -8.81
N THR A 116 -0.28 2.57 -9.30
CA THR A 116 0.73 3.47 -9.89
C THR A 116 0.20 4.16 -11.14
N LEU A 117 -0.55 3.45 -11.99
CA LEU A 117 -1.19 4.07 -13.16
C LEU A 117 -2.17 5.17 -12.73
N LEU A 118 -3.00 4.91 -11.72
CA LEU A 118 -3.95 5.88 -11.19
C LEU A 118 -3.24 7.13 -10.67
N ASP A 119 -2.19 6.96 -9.87
CA ASP A 119 -1.44 8.06 -9.27
C ASP A 119 -0.77 8.94 -10.35
N ILE A 120 -0.22 8.34 -11.42
CA ILE A 120 0.28 9.11 -12.57
C ILE A 120 -0.84 9.90 -13.24
N TYR A 121 -1.99 9.28 -13.49
CA TYR A 121 -3.14 9.94 -14.10
C TYR A 121 -3.61 11.15 -13.27
N GLN A 122 -3.74 10.98 -11.96
CA GLN A 122 -4.15 12.04 -11.04
C GLN A 122 -3.11 13.15 -10.95
N HIS A 123 -1.83 12.81 -10.89
CA HIS A 123 -0.74 13.79 -10.92
C HIS A 123 -0.74 14.62 -12.21
N MET A 124 -1.08 14.00 -13.34
CA MET A 124 -1.11 14.65 -14.65
C MET A 124 -2.47 15.29 -15.00
N GLU A 125 -3.49 15.16 -14.17
CA GLU A 125 -4.88 15.49 -14.50
C GLU A 125 -5.04 16.91 -15.06
N SER A 126 -4.51 17.91 -14.36
CA SER A 126 -4.57 19.31 -14.79
C SER A 126 -3.91 19.55 -16.15
N TYR A 127 -2.79 18.87 -16.40
CA TYR A 127 -2.07 18.96 -17.67
C TYR A 127 -2.85 18.32 -18.82
N LEU A 128 -3.40 17.12 -18.60
CA LEU A 128 -4.20 16.38 -19.58
C LEU A 128 -5.47 17.17 -19.95
N ASN A 129 -6.18 17.70 -18.95
CA ASN A 129 -7.37 18.54 -19.14
C ASN A 129 -7.05 19.79 -20.00
N LYS A 130 -5.94 20.48 -19.74
CA LYS A 130 -5.51 21.64 -20.53
C LYS A 130 -5.26 21.29 -22.00
N ILE A 131 -4.64 20.14 -22.27
CA ILE A 131 -4.38 19.71 -23.65
C ILE A 131 -5.67 19.30 -24.35
N ALA A 132 -6.55 18.57 -23.66
CA ALA A 132 -7.84 18.15 -24.20
C ALA A 132 -8.67 19.37 -24.64
N ALA A 133 -8.74 20.41 -23.80
CA ALA A 133 -9.44 21.65 -24.11
C ALA A 133 -8.85 22.39 -25.33
N LYS A 134 -7.51 22.39 -25.47
CA LYS A 134 -6.83 23.02 -26.61
C LYS A 134 -7.05 22.25 -27.92
N LYS A 135 -7.06 20.92 -27.87
CA LYS A 135 -7.10 20.05 -29.05
C LYS A 135 -8.52 19.61 -29.46
N GLN A 136 -9.55 19.93 -28.67
CA GLN A 136 -10.96 19.63 -28.96
C GLN A 136 -11.16 18.16 -29.34
N MET A 137 -10.53 17.25 -28.59
CA MET A 137 -10.54 15.83 -28.91
C MET A 137 -11.90 15.19 -28.60
N SER A 138 -12.29 14.20 -29.42
CA SER A 138 -13.33 13.24 -29.01
C SER A 138 -12.88 12.46 -27.77
N VAL A 139 -13.83 11.95 -26.98
CA VAL A 139 -13.54 11.14 -25.79
C VAL A 139 -12.63 9.95 -26.12
N SER A 140 -12.91 9.22 -27.20
CA SER A 140 -12.11 8.06 -27.63
C SER A 140 -10.67 8.45 -28.01
N SER A 141 -10.51 9.56 -28.74
CA SER A 141 -9.18 10.08 -29.09
C SER A 141 -8.42 10.55 -27.85
N ARG A 142 -9.12 11.21 -26.92
CA ARG A 142 -8.57 11.70 -25.65
C ARG A 142 -8.07 10.55 -24.79
N MET A 143 -8.88 9.52 -24.58
CA MET A 143 -8.50 8.33 -23.80
C MET A 143 -7.17 7.72 -24.29
N ASN A 144 -7.03 7.55 -25.61
CA ASN A 144 -5.82 6.99 -26.19
C ASN A 144 -4.62 7.95 -26.08
N TYR A 145 -4.85 9.24 -26.25
CA TYR A 145 -3.82 10.26 -26.13
C TYR A 145 -3.29 10.37 -24.70
N ASP A 146 -4.20 10.52 -23.73
CA ASP A 146 -3.88 10.65 -22.31
C ASP A 146 -3.12 9.40 -21.83
N LEU A 147 -3.55 8.21 -22.23
CA LEU A 147 -2.84 6.97 -21.91
C LEU A 147 -1.41 6.94 -22.49
N ALA A 148 -1.22 7.38 -23.74
CA ALA A 148 0.11 7.45 -24.35
C ALA A 148 1.01 8.46 -23.62
N VAL A 149 0.46 9.60 -23.20
CA VAL A 149 1.18 10.60 -22.40
C VAL A 149 1.57 10.04 -21.03
N VAL A 150 0.65 9.37 -20.34
CA VAL A 150 0.90 8.71 -19.04
C VAL A 150 2.02 7.68 -19.16
N ILE A 151 1.97 6.82 -20.17
CA ILE A 151 3.04 5.83 -20.43
C ILE A 151 4.37 6.53 -20.68
N GLY A 152 4.39 7.55 -21.53
CA GLY A 152 5.60 8.30 -21.85
C GLY A 152 6.25 8.96 -20.63
N ASN A 153 5.45 9.32 -19.62
CA ASN A 153 5.93 10.00 -18.40
C ASN A 153 6.23 9.04 -17.24
N MET A 154 6.09 7.72 -17.41
CA MET A 154 6.37 6.75 -16.33
C MET A 154 7.81 6.87 -15.78
N GLY A 155 8.79 7.13 -16.65
CA GLY A 155 10.18 7.30 -16.23
C GLY A 155 10.40 8.55 -15.37
N ASP A 156 9.81 9.68 -15.77
CA ASP A 156 9.85 10.93 -15.00
C ASP A 156 9.13 10.78 -13.67
N TYR A 157 7.99 10.11 -13.68
CA TYR A 157 7.21 9.85 -12.49
C TYR A 157 7.97 8.98 -11.47
N ARG A 158 8.67 7.92 -11.91
CA ARG A 158 9.54 7.13 -11.02
C ARG A 158 10.63 7.99 -10.39
N ARG A 159 11.26 8.89 -11.15
CA ARG A 159 12.24 9.85 -10.61
C ARG A 159 11.61 10.80 -9.59
N TYR A 160 10.40 11.29 -9.85
CA TYR A 160 9.65 12.15 -8.94
C TYR A 160 9.35 11.44 -7.60
N LYS A 161 8.85 10.20 -7.63
CA LYS A 161 8.61 9.41 -6.42
C LYS A 161 9.89 9.11 -5.65
N ALA A 162 10.98 8.78 -6.34
CA ALA A 162 12.28 8.58 -5.69
C ALA A 162 12.75 9.84 -4.95
N LYS A 163 12.64 11.01 -5.58
CA LYS A 163 12.97 12.30 -4.95
C LYS A 163 12.09 12.61 -3.74
N GLN A 164 10.79 12.35 -3.83
CA GLN A 164 9.89 12.53 -2.69
C GLN A 164 10.25 11.62 -1.52
N LEU A 165 10.59 10.37 -1.80
CA LEU A 165 11.01 9.43 -0.75
C LEU A 165 12.27 9.94 -0.04
N THR A 166 13.28 10.37 -0.79
CA THR A 166 14.50 10.95 -0.21
C THR A 166 14.21 12.19 0.62
N ALA A 167 13.40 13.12 0.11
CA ALA A 167 13.02 14.33 0.84
C ALA A 167 12.24 14.03 2.13
N ASN A 168 11.36 13.04 2.12
CA ASN A 168 10.60 12.62 3.30
C ASN A 168 11.52 12.01 4.36
N VAL A 169 12.48 11.17 3.97
CA VAL A 169 13.47 10.60 4.88
C VAL A 169 14.31 11.72 5.51
N GLU A 170 14.80 12.66 4.69
CA GLU A 170 15.55 13.82 5.18
C GLU A 170 14.73 14.68 6.16
N ALA A 171 13.44 14.90 5.88
CA ALA A 171 12.55 15.64 6.77
C ALA A 171 12.35 14.92 8.12
N MET A 172 12.15 13.59 8.11
CA MET A 172 12.02 12.79 9.32
C MET A 172 13.30 12.81 10.17
N GLU A 173 14.47 12.75 9.53
CA GLU A 173 15.77 12.87 10.24
C GLU A 173 15.94 14.25 10.88
N ILE A 174 15.51 15.33 10.21
CA ILE A 174 15.53 16.68 10.76
C ILE A 174 14.57 16.79 11.96
N GLU A 175 13.34 16.28 11.85
CA GLU A 175 12.38 16.27 12.97
C GLU A 175 12.92 15.52 14.17
N THR A 176 13.52 14.34 13.95
CA THR A 176 14.14 13.52 15.01
C THR A 176 15.26 14.30 15.71
N ARG A 177 16.15 14.95 14.95
CA ARG A 177 17.23 15.78 15.52
C ARG A 177 16.70 16.99 16.30
N LEU A 178 15.60 17.59 15.86
CA LEU A 178 14.97 18.70 16.57
C LEU A 178 14.32 18.25 17.88
N GLU A 179 13.69 17.07 17.91
CA GLU A 179 13.18 16.45 19.14
C GLU A 179 14.30 16.10 20.12
N ASP A 180 15.37 15.48 19.64
CA ASP A 180 16.57 15.20 20.45
C ASP A 180 17.16 16.48 21.04
N GLY A 181 17.26 17.54 20.23
CA GLY A 181 17.73 18.85 20.67
C GLY A 181 16.86 19.47 21.77
N LYS A 182 15.53 19.33 21.69
CA LYS A 182 14.60 19.80 22.72
C LYS A 182 14.75 19.01 24.03
N ILE A 183 14.93 17.69 23.95
CA ILE A 183 15.17 16.82 25.10
C ILE A 183 16.47 17.21 25.81
N VAL A 184 17.55 17.43 25.04
CA VAL A 184 18.85 17.85 25.59
C VAL A 184 18.75 19.22 26.28
N GLN A 185 18.05 20.18 25.66
CA GLN A 185 17.82 21.50 26.28
C GLN A 185 17.04 21.42 27.58
N GLU A 186 16.02 20.55 27.65
CA GLU A 186 15.23 20.32 28.84
C GLU A 186 16.07 19.72 29.99
N ILE A 187 16.90 18.73 29.69
CA ILE A 187 17.84 18.15 30.67
C ILE A 187 18.81 19.22 31.20
N HIS A 188 19.33 20.09 30.33
CA HIS A 188 20.21 21.18 30.74
C HIS A 188 19.48 22.23 31.59
N ARG A 189 18.21 22.54 31.30
CA ARG A 189 17.38 23.44 32.11
C ARG A 189 17.17 22.89 33.51
N GLN A 190 16.74 21.63 33.62
CA GLN A 190 16.51 20.97 34.90
C GLN A 190 17.80 20.88 35.75
N ARG A 191 18.95 20.63 35.12
CA ARG A 191 20.26 20.67 35.81
C ARG A 191 20.61 22.07 36.32
N ARG A 192 20.33 23.12 35.54
CA ARG A 192 20.58 24.52 35.97
C ARG A 192 19.66 24.94 37.12
N GLU A 193 18.40 24.54 37.10
CA GLU A 193 17.45 24.81 38.18
C GLU A 193 17.82 24.07 39.48
N LYS A 194 18.26 22.81 39.37
CA LYS A 194 18.76 22.05 40.51
C LYS A 194 20.04 22.67 41.10
N ASN A 195 20.96 23.15 40.26
CA ASN A 195 22.18 23.83 40.72
C ASN A 195 21.89 25.21 41.32
N LYS A 196 20.87 25.94 40.84
CA LYS A 196 20.43 27.20 41.47
C LYS A 196 19.92 26.96 42.90
N ARG A 197 19.10 25.94 43.12
CA ARG A 197 18.62 25.57 44.47
C ARG A 197 19.75 25.10 45.39
N ALA A 198 20.80 24.48 44.85
CA ALA A 198 21.96 24.04 45.64
C ALA A 198 22.91 25.20 46.02
N ASN A 199 22.88 26.33 45.29
CA ASN A 199 23.68 27.53 45.58
C ASN A 199 22.94 28.56 46.43
N GLU A 200 21.68 28.28 46.81
CA GLU A 200 20.86 29.08 47.72
C GLU A 200 20.98 28.45 49.12
N PHE A 201 22.20 28.38 49.66
CA PHE A 201 22.44 28.15 51.08
C PHE A 201 22.34 29.52 51.77
N ASP A 202 21.15 29.83 52.29
CA ASP A 202 20.91 31.09 52.99
C ASP A 202 21.45 30.99 54.43
N ILE A 203 22.29 31.95 54.81
CA ILE A 203 22.97 31.98 56.11
C ILE A 203 21.99 32.17 57.29
N THR A 204 20.73 32.50 56.99
CA THR A 204 19.63 32.57 57.95
C THR A 204 19.29 31.22 58.60
N ASP A 205 19.56 30.10 57.92
CA ASP A 205 19.32 28.76 58.49
C ASP A 205 20.34 28.38 59.58
N VAL A 206 21.41 29.15 59.75
CA VAL A 206 22.45 28.94 60.78
C VAL A 206 22.24 29.85 62.00
N MET A 207 21.41 30.90 61.91
CA MET A 207 21.20 31.84 63.02
C MET A 207 20.14 31.41 64.05
N ASP A 208 19.28 30.45 63.71
CA ASP A 208 18.29 29.88 64.66
C ASP A 208 18.89 28.83 65.62
N GLU A 209 20.17 28.42 65.44
CA GLU A 209 20.83 27.40 66.27
C GLU A 209 21.79 27.98 67.34
N LEU A 210 22.02 29.30 67.36
CA LEU A 210 22.91 29.98 68.34
C LEU A 210 22.18 30.87 69.36
N LEU A 211 20.83 30.85 69.36
CA LEU A 211 19.99 31.49 70.38
C LEU A 211 19.28 30.48 71.31
N LEU A 212 19.82 29.25 71.39
CA LEU A 212 19.57 28.28 72.47
C LEU A 212 20.82 28.11 73.34
#